data_AF-A0A3R7JKW6-F1
#
_entry.id   AF-A0A3R7JKW6-F1
#
_cell.length_a   1.000
_cell.length_b   1.000
_cell.length_c   1.000
_cell.angle_alpha   90.00
_cell.angle_beta   90.00
_cell.angle_gamma   90.00
#
_symmetry.space_group_name_H-M   'P 1'
#
loop_
_entity.id
_entity.type
_entity.pdbx_description
1 polymer ?
#
loop_
_entity_poly.entity_id
_entity_poly.type
_entity_poly.pdbx_seq_one_letter_code
_entity_poly.pdbx_strand_id
1 'polypeptide(L)'
;MTKRHVSLPPLAEEGLRAFIDEVDERLSGDEDTCDVVTDVLIDLHGDREAYERWQDGADISPAERVRLQGYDPCNTTLESEYYAEKDEERFKRSKHLQWLWRQFDATPMADNVEFALRFRRMLADHLFESCGEGCRFFKGISFTYGHNIEIGDNVVVHDDVHLDDRGKLTIGDRVSISDDTHVYSHDHDAVDQTHVDNYHTIIEDDVRLTYDSMVRAGVKVGENAILAAKSIAGKDIPAHHIAAGTPAKSLTVKDGWESVAEPIEGANVDRRAERQLSYDLPDDLDKFDEFQRTLSPPDRE
;
A
#
# COMPACT_ATOMS: atom_id res chain seq x y z
N MET A 1 11.35 17.15 12.36
CA MET A 1 10.32 17.90 13.12
C MET A 1 10.60 17.75 14.61
N THR A 2 10.40 18.82 15.39
CA THR A 2 10.39 18.73 16.86
C THR A 2 9.06 18.09 17.28
N LYS A 3 9.10 16.90 17.89
CA LYS A 3 7.92 16.17 18.38
C LYS A 3 7.83 16.27 19.90
N ARG A 4 6.61 16.14 20.45
CA ARG A 4 6.37 15.92 21.88
C ARG A 4 5.63 14.61 22.06
N HIS A 5 5.85 13.94 23.20
CA HIS A 5 5.06 12.78 23.56
C HIS A 5 3.61 13.18 23.86
N VAL A 6 2.69 12.35 23.38
CA VAL A 6 1.27 12.35 23.72
C VAL A 6 0.98 10.96 24.28
N SER A 7 0.10 10.87 25.27
CA SER A 7 -0.28 9.60 25.90
C SER A 7 -1.76 9.59 26.18
N LEU A 8 -2.38 8.41 26.10
CA LEU A 8 -3.78 8.22 26.44
C LEU A 8 -3.98 8.16 27.96
N PRO A 9 -5.17 8.54 28.47
CA PRO A 9 -5.57 8.22 29.83
C PRO A 9 -5.54 6.71 30.07
N PRO A 10 -5.19 6.22 31.28
CA PRO A 10 -4.95 4.78 31.53
C PRO A 10 -6.09 3.84 31.09
N LEU A 11 -7.35 4.20 31.35
CA LEU A 11 -8.50 3.39 30.94
C LEU A 11 -8.67 3.31 29.42
N ALA A 12 -8.36 4.41 28.70
CA ALA A 12 -8.43 4.42 27.24
C ALA A 12 -7.28 3.60 26.63
N GLU A 13 -6.09 3.66 27.24
CA GLU A 13 -4.94 2.85 26.85
C GLU A 13 -5.21 1.35 27.03
N GLU A 14 -5.80 0.95 28.17
CA GLU A 14 -6.14 -0.45 28.45
C GLU A 14 -7.15 -1.03 27.46
N GLY A 15 -8.26 -0.33 27.21
CA GLY A 15 -9.28 -0.80 26.28
C GLY A 15 -8.78 -0.87 24.83
N LEU A 16 -8.00 0.12 24.40
CA LEU A 16 -7.38 0.13 23.08
C LEU A 16 -6.43 -1.06 22.91
N ARG A 17 -5.56 -1.28 23.89
CA ARG A 17 -4.61 -2.39 23.84
C ARG A 17 -5.31 -3.73 23.83
N ALA A 18 -6.31 -3.92 24.69
CA ALA A 18 -7.08 -5.17 24.74
C ALA A 18 -7.71 -5.50 23.38
N PHE A 19 -8.31 -4.51 22.71
CA PHE A 19 -8.90 -4.69 21.39
C PHE A 19 -7.85 -5.04 20.32
N ILE A 20 -6.71 -4.34 20.29
CA ILE A 20 -5.64 -4.66 19.32
C ILE A 20 -5.08 -6.06 19.57
N ASP A 21 -4.76 -6.39 20.82
CA ASP A 21 -4.18 -7.68 21.21
C ASP A 21 -5.17 -8.83 20.87
N GLU A 22 -6.47 -8.63 21.06
CA GLU A 22 -7.51 -9.60 20.67
C GLU A 22 -7.54 -9.83 19.15
N VAL A 23 -7.59 -8.77 18.34
CA VAL A 23 -7.61 -8.90 16.88
C VAL A 23 -6.33 -9.55 16.37
N ASP A 24 -5.18 -9.16 16.92
CA ASP A 24 -3.87 -9.71 16.57
C ASP A 24 -3.77 -11.22 16.88
N GLU A 25 -4.25 -11.65 18.06
CA GLU A 25 -4.27 -13.06 18.45
C GLU A 25 -5.14 -13.89 17.50
N ARG A 26 -6.32 -13.38 17.14
CA ARG A 26 -7.24 -14.06 16.21
C ARG A 26 -6.67 -14.16 14.80
N LEU A 27 -6.07 -13.09 14.27
CA LEU A 27 -5.43 -13.09 12.95
C LEU A 27 -4.16 -13.96 12.89
N SER A 28 -3.47 -14.13 14.02
CA SER A 28 -2.31 -15.00 14.17
C SER A 28 -2.67 -16.48 14.41
N GLY A 29 -3.91 -16.75 14.81
CA GLY A 29 -4.42 -18.08 15.13
C GLY A 29 -4.82 -18.91 13.91
N ASP A 30 -5.57 -19.99 14.18
CA ASP A 30 -6.10 -20.89 13.14
C ASP A 30 -7.49 -20.48 12.62
N GLU A 31 -8.04 -19.35 13.08
CA GLU A 31 -9.32 -18.84 12.59
C GLU A 31 -9.21 -18.40 11.11
N ASP A 32 -10.29 -18.57 10.34
CA ASP A 32 -10.32 -18.08 8.96
C ASP A 32 -10.29 -16.55 8.95
N THR A 33 -9.35 -15.96 8.21
CA THR A 33 -9.19 -14.50 8.14
C THR A 33 -10.47 -13.78 7.68
N CYS A 34 -11.29 -14.42 6.83
CA CYS A 34 -12.58 -13.86 6.39
C CYS A 34 -13.53 -13.70 7.58
N ASP A 35 -13.64 -14.73 8.42
CA ASP A 35 -14.52 -14.73 9.59
C ASP A 35 -14.05 -13.71 10.63
N VAL A 36 -12.75 -13.66 10.91
CA VAL A 36 -12.17 -12.68 11.85
C VAL A 36 -12.44 -11.26 11.38
N VAL A 37 -12.15 -10.95 10.11
CA VAL A 37 -12.40 -9.61 9.55
C VAL A 37 -13.88 -9.25 9.59
N THR A 38 -14.77 -10.18 9.23
CA THR A 38 -16.22 -9.95 9.25
C THR A 38 -16.68 -9.54 10.64
N ASP A 39 -16.28 -10.30 11.66
CA ASP A 39 -16.68 -10.07 13.05
C ASP A 39 -16.13 -8.75 13.60
N VAL A 40 -14.85 -8.47 13.35
CA VAL A 40 -14.20 -7.22 13.75
C VAL A 40 -14.89 -6.01 13.10
N LEU A 41 -15.27 -6.10 11.83
CA LEU A 41 -15.98 -5.00 11.15
C LEU A 41 -17.40 -4.80 11.70
N ILE A 42 -18.12 -5.87 12.02
CA ILE A 42 -19.43 -5.76 12.67
C ILE A 42 -19.30 -5.00 14.00
N ASP A 43 -18.28 -5.29 14.78
CA ASP A 43 -18.06 -4.66 16.09
C ASP A 43 -17.56 -3.21 15.98
N LEU A 44 -16.62 -2.94 15.06
CA LEU A 44 -16.13 -1.59 14.80
C LEU A 44 -17.24 -0.63 14.35
N HIS A 45 -18.23 -1.14 13.61
CA HIS A 45 -19.38 -0.36 13.16
C HIS A 45 -20.56 -0.38 14.16
N GLY A 46 -20.47 -1.17 15.25
CA GLY A 46 -21.49 -1.24 16.29
C GLY A 46 -22.76 -1.97 15.88
N ASP A 47 -22.65 -2.94 14.97
CA ASP A 47 -23.78 -3.58 14.30
C ASP A 47 -24.07 -5.02 14.74
N ARG A 48 -23.40 -5.51 15.78
CA ARG A 48 -23.53 -6.88 16.32
C ARG A 48 -24.99 -7.31 16.47
N GLU A 49 -25.80 -6.53 17.18
CA GLU A 49 -27.22 -6.86 17.41
C GLU A 49 -28.04 -6.90 16.10
N ALA A 50 -27.73 -6.04 15.13
CA ALA A 50 -28.42 -6.04 13.84
C ALA A 50 -28.02 -7.26 13.00
N TYR A 51 -26.73 -7.59 13.00
CA TYR A 51 -26.20 -8.77 12.33
C TYR A 51 -26.80 -10.07 12.91
N GLU A 52 -26.83 -10.22 14.23
CA GLU A 52 -27.38 -11.41 14.89
C GLU A 52 -28.87 -11.60 14.61
N ARG A 53 -29.68 -10.52 14.70
CA ARG A 53 -31.10 -10.59 14.33
C ARG A 53 -31.28 -11.05 12.89
N TRP A 54 -30.44 -10.59 11.97
CA TRP A 54 -30.49 -11.01 10.57
C TRP A 54 -30.13 -12.50 10.41
N GLN A 55 -29.08 -12.97 11.09
CA GLN A 55 -28.69 -14.39 11.09
C GLN A 55 -29.78 -15.30 11.70
N ASP A 56 -30.53 -14.80 12.68
CA ASP A 56 -31.69 -15.49 13.27
C ASP A 56 -32.96 -15.47 12.39
N GLY A 57 -32.86 -14.94 11.16
CA GLY A 57 -33.92 -14.96 10.17
C GLY A 57 -34.93 -13.82 10.28
N ALA A 58 -34.59 -12.73 10.97
CA ALA A 58 -35.43 -11.54 10.98
C ALA A 58 -35.57 -10.96 9.57
N ASP A 59 -36.77 -10.44 9.27
CA ASP A 59 -36.98 -9.67 8.05
C ASP A 59 -36.36 -8.29 8.20
N ILE A 60 -35.37 -8.00 7.35
CA ILE A 60 -34.62 -6.75 7.33
C ILE A 60 -34.77 -6.08 5.96
N SER A 61 -34.60 -4.76 5.92
CA SER A 61 -34.69 -4.03 4.65
C SER A 61 -33.59 -4.46 3.67
N PRO A 62 -33.80 -4.33 2.34
CA PRO A 62 -32.76 -4.61 1.36
C PRO A 62 -31.47 -3.80 1.59
N ALA A 63 -31.59 -2.54 2.03
CA ALA A 63 -30.44 -1.68 2.32
C ALA A 63 -29.66 -2.17 3.54
N GLU A 64 -30.36 -2.58 4.61
CA GLU A 64 -29.73 -3.18 5.80
C GLU A 64 -29.05 -4.50 5.43
N ARG A 65 -29.65 -5.32 4.57
CA ARG A 65 -29.03 -6.56 4.10
C ARG A 65 -27.73 -6.30 3.35
N VAL A 66 -27.74 -5.41 2.36
CA VAL A 66 -26.53 -5.07 1.59
C VAL A 66 -25.42 -4.54 2.50
N ARG A 67 -25.78 -3.70 3.48
CA ARG A 67 -24.84 -3.15 4.46
C ARG A 67 -24.22 -4.24 5.34
N LEU A 68 -25.04 -5.11 5.94
CA LEU A 68 -24.56 -6.21 6.78
C LEU A 68 -23.74 -7.24 5.99
N GLN A 69 -24.12 -7.51 4.74
CA GLN A 69 -23.34 -8.36 3.82
C GLN A 69 -21.99 -7.74 3.45
N GLY A 70 -21.90 -6.41 3.44
CA GLY A 70 -20.67 -5.68 3.11
C GLY A 70 -19.57 -5.81 4.18
N TYR A 71 -19.86 -6.32 5.38
CA TYR A 71 -18.82 -6.63 6.36
C TYR A 71 -18.02 -7.88 6.00
N ASP A 72 -18.63 -8.81 5.28
CA ASP A 72 -17.98 -10.06 4.88
C ASP A 72 -17.03 -9.81 3.69
N PRO A 73 -15.70 -9.88 3.89
CA PRO A 73 -14.75 -9.61 2.82
C PRO A 73 -14.80 -10.66 1.70
N CYS A 74 -15.32 -11.87 1.96
CA CYS A 74 -15.52 -12.90 0.94
C CYS A 74 -16.61 -12.51 -0.07
N ASN A 75 -17.56 -11.65 0.32
CA ASN A 75 -18.64 -11.15 -0.55
C ASN A 75 -18.32 -9.80 -1.20
N THR A 76 -17.24 -9.14 -0.79
CA THR A 76 -16.83 -7.83 -1.31
C THR A 76 -15.85 -7.99 -2.45
N THR A 77 -15.80 -7.02 -3.37
CA THR A 77 -14.84 -7.04 -4.47
C THR A 77 -13.83 -5.91 -4.36
N LEU A 78 -12.57 -6.21 -4.68
CA LEU A 78 -11.50 -5.25 -4.92
C LEU A 78 -11.12 -5.27 -6.40
N GLU A 79 -10.67 -4.13 -6.93
CA GLU A 79 -10.22 -4.03 -8.33
C GLU A 79 -9.13 -5.06 -8.67
N SER A 80 -8.24 -5.31 -7.72
CA SER A 80 -7.14 -6.25 -7.88
C SER A 80 -7.57 -7.70 -8.08
N GLU A 81 -8.83 -8.06 -7.83
CA GLU A 81 -9.35 -9.38 -8.18
C GLU A 81 -9.37 -9.65 -9.69
N TYR A 82 -9.43 -8.59 -10.50
CA TYR A 82 -9.46 -8.70 -11.96
C TYR A 82 -8.07 -8.82 -12.59
N TYR A 83 -6.99 -8.72 -11.80
CA TYR A 83 -5.63 -8.82 -12.32
C TYR A 83 -5.24 -10.30 -12.43
N ALA A 84 -4.78 -10.66 -13.63
CA ALA A 84 -4.59 -12.06 -14.02
C ALA A 84 -3.27 -12.66 -13.51
N GLU A 85 -2.28 -11.83 -13.26
CA GLU A 85 -0.95 -12.26 -12.82
C GLU A 85 -0.79 -12.34 -11.30
N LYS A 86 -1.83 -12.02 -10.53
CA LYS A 86 -1.77 -12.06 -9.07
C LYS A 86 -1.60 -13.49 -8.59
N ASP A 87 -0.89 -13.67 -7.48
CA ASP A 87 -0.91 -14.92 -6.74
C ASP A 87 -2.26 -15.05 -6.03
N GLU A 88 -3.14 -15.89 -6.57
CA GLU A 88 -4.53 -16.03 -6.10
C GLU A 88 -4.61 -16.51 -4.63
N GLU A 89 -3.70 -17.40 -4.21
CA GLU A 89 -3.70 -17.95 -2.85
C GLU A 89 -3.31 -16.86 -1.84
N ARG A 90 -2.23 -16.14 -2.12
CA ARG A 90 -1.77 -15.04 -1.26
C ARG A 90 -2.75 -13.86 -1.28
N PHE A 91 -3.29 -13.55 -2.46
CA PHE A 91 -4.22 -12.44 -2.64
C PHE A 91 -5.53 -12.66 -1.88
N LYS A 92 -6.05 -13.90 -1.81
CA LYS A 92 -7.27 -14.18 -1.04
C LYS A 92 -7.16 -13.71 0.42
N ARG A 93 -6.06 -14.05 1.10
CA ARG A 93 -5.81 -13.61 2.48
C ARG A 93 -5.60 -12.10 2.55
N SER A 94 -4.75 -11.54 1.69
CA SER A 94 -4.44 -10.11 1.75
C SER A 94 -5.64 -9.23 1.40
N LYS A 95 -6.53 -9.67 0.50
CA LYS A 95 -7.82 -9.02 0.21
C LYS A 95 -8.64 -8.78 1.48
N HIS A 96 -8.77 -9.80 2.34
CA HIS A 96 -9.56 -9.67 3.57
C HIS A 96 -8.96 -8.63 4.51
N LEU A 97 -7.64 -8.65 4.68
CA LEU A 97 -6.92 -7.66 5.49
C LEU A 97 -6.98 -6.25 4.90
N GLN A 98 -6.88 -6.12 3.58
CA GLN A 98 -7.10 -4.85 2.89
C GLN A 98 -8.53 -4.33 3.09
N TRP A 99 -9.53 -5.22 3.12
CA TRP A 99 -10.90 -4.82 3.41
C TRP A 99 -11.03 -4.28 4.83
N LEU A 100 -10.47 -4.97 5.82
CA LEU A 100 -10.41 -4.50 7.20
C LEU A 100 -9.73 -3.13 7.30
N TRP A 101 -8.58 -2.95 6.64
CA TRP A 101 -7.87 -1.67 6.60
C TRP A 101 -8.74 -0.54 6.03
N ARG A 102 -9.36 -0.76 4.86
CA ARG A 102 -10.20 0.24 4.18
C ARG A 102 -11.44 0.60 5.00
N GLN A 103 -12.12 -0.39 5.58
CA GLN A 103 -13.34 -0.15 6.35
C GLN A 103 -13.03 0.46 7.73
N PHE A 104 -11.91 0.08 8.35
CA PHE A 104 -11.43 0.77 9.56
C PHE A 104 -11.24 2.27 9.31
N ASP A 105 -10.63 2.65 8.18
CA ASP A 105 -10.42 4.05 7.80
C ASP A 105 -11.72 4.85 7.57
N ALA A 106 -12.84 4.16 7.34
CA ALA A 106 -14.17 4.77 7.24
C ALA A 106 -14.82 5.04 8.61
N THR A 107 -14.21 4.60 9.72
CA THR A 107 -14.73 4.83 11.07
C THR A 107 -14.20 6.13 11.67
N PRO A 108 -14.92 6.76 12.63
CA PRO A 108 -14.36 7.86 13.43
C PRO A 108 -13.13 7.45 14.26
N MET A 109 -12.96 6.15 14.54
CA MET A 109 -11.85 5.63 15.32
C MET A 109 -10.52 5.77 14.57
N ALA A 110 -10.55 5.76 13.23
CA ALA A 110 -9.38 5.97 12.38
C ALA A 110 -8.80 7.40 12.43
N ASP A 111 -9.55 8.38 12.94
CA ASP A 111 -9.08 9.75 13.17
C ASP A 111 -8.43 9.93 14.56
N ASN A 112 -8.57 8.94 15.45
CA ASN A 112 -7.82 8.91 16.71
C ASN A 112 -6.40 8.40 16.46
N VAL A 113 -5.45 9.33 16.29
CA VAL A 113 -4.05 9.03 15.92
C VAL A 113 -3.39 7.95 16.79
N GLU A 114 -3.57 7.97 18.11
CA GLU A 114 -2.93 6.97 18.98
C GLU A 114 -3.46 5.56 18.73
N PHE A 115 -4.76 5.43 18.44
CA PHE A 115 -5.36 4.15 18.10
C PHE A 115 -5.03 3.73 16.68
N ALA A 116 -5.29 4.62 15.72
CA ALA A 116 -5.18 4.33 14.31
C ALA A 116 -3.75 3.95 13.90
N LEU A 117 -2.73 4.62 14.46
CA LEU A 117 -1.33 4.25 14.20
C LEU A 117 -1.01 2.83 14.67
N ARG A 118 -1.53 2.40 15.82
CA ARG A 118 -1.24 1.08 16.38
C ARG A 118 -2.05 -0.02 15.71
N PHE A 119 -3.33 0.25 15.43
CA PHE A 119 -4.19 -0.71 14.72
C PHE A 119 -3.69 -0.94 13.30
N ARG A 120 -3.36 0.11 12.54
CA ARG A 120 -2.75 -0.04 11.20
C ARG A 120 -1.36 -0.68 11.25
N ARG A 121 -0.56 -0.40 12.29
CA ARG A 121 0.72 -1.10 12.48
C ARG A 121 0.53 -2.60 12.65
N MET A 122 -0.42 -3.04 13.48
CA MET A 122 -0.77 -4.46 13.64
C MET A 122 -1.24 -5.05 12.30
N LEU A 123 -2.17 -4.37 11.60
CA LEU A 123 -2.62 -4.86 10.29
C LEU A 123 -1.48 -4.97 9.27
N ALA A 124 -0.50 -4.08 9.31
CA ALA A 124 0.67 -4.14 8.43
C ALA A 124 1.53 -5.40 8.68
N ASP A 125 1.62 -5.90 9.92
CA ASP A 125 2.31 -7.17 10.23
C ASP A 125 1.62 -8.38 9.58
N HIS A 126 0.31 -8.32 9.42
CA HIS A 126 -0.47 -9.38 8.78
C HIS A 126 -0.57 -9.23 7.26
N LEU A 127 -0.48 -8.00 6.75
CA LEU A 127 -0.75 -7.67 5.35
C LEU A 127 0.49 -7.66 4.47
N PHE A 128 1.62 -7.13 4.96
CA PHE A 128 2.83 -6.97 4.16
C PHE A 128 3.69 -8.25 4.16
N GLU A 129 4.59 -8.38 3.18
CA GLU A 129 5.59 -9.46 3.19
C GLU A 129 6.46 -9.38 4.45
N SER A 130 6.85 -8.16 4.82
CA SER A 130 7.51 -7.86 6.09
C SER A 130 7.32 -6.40 6.48
N CYS A 131 7.26 -6.14 7.78
CA CYS A 131 7.22 -4.79 8.33
C CYS A 131 8.14 -4.67 9.54
N GLY A 132 9.10 -3.75 9.48
CA GLY A 132 10.02 -3.45 10.56
C GLY A 132 9.38 -2.74 11.74
N GLU A 133 10.18 -2.50 12.77
CA GLU A 133 9.77 -1.93 14.04
C GLU A 133 9.56 -0.42 13.96
N GLY A 134 8.66 0.12 14.79
CA GLY A 134 8.45 1.56 14.90
C GLY A 134 7.83 2.25 13.67
N CYS A 135 7.28 1.46 12.73
CA CYS A 135 6.55 1.97 11.58
C CYS A 135 5.26 2.70 11.97
N ARG A 136 4.89 3.72 11.21
CA ARG A 136 3.67 4.52 11.44
C ARG A 136 2.92 4.76 10.14
N PHE A 137 1.66 4.32 10.12
CA PHE A 137 0.78 4.36 8.96
C PHE A 137 -0.42 5.26 9.24
N PHE A 138 -0.51 6.37 8.51
CA PHE A 138 -1.61 7.34 8.61
C PHE A 138 -2.82 6.90 7.77
N LYS A 139 -3.81 7.76 7.59
CA LYS A 139 -5.12 7.41 7.03
C LYS A 139 -5.09 7.38 5.51
N GLY A 140 -5.97 6.60 4.88
CA GLY A 140 -6.18 6.66 3.43
C GLY A 140 -5.08 5.98 2.62
N ILE A 141 -4.15 5.28 3.28
CA ILE A 141 -3.12 4.51 2.59
C ILE A 141 -3.80 3.36 1.84
N SER A 142 -3.45 3.22 0.57
CA SER A 142 -3.96 2.17 -0.30
C SER A 142 -2.84 1.32 -0.89
N PHE A 143 -3.17 0.07 -1.18
CA PHE A 143 -2.29 -0.93 -1.74
C PHE A 143 -3.00 -1.68 -2.87
N THR A 144 -2.22 -2.27 -3.77
CA THR A 144 -2.77 -3.13 -4.82
C THR A 144 -3.03 -4.53 -4.26
N TYR A 145 -1.99 -5.22 -3.82
CA TYR A 145 -2.06 -6.54 -3.21
C TYR A 145 -1.75 -6.52 -1.70
N GLY A 146 -0.90 -5.60 -1.26
CA GLY A 146 -0.35 -5.50 0.11
C GLY A 146 0.78 -6.49 0.40
N HIS A 147 0.62 -7.75 -0.01
CA HIS A 147 1.54 -8.84 0.34
C HIS A 147 2.86 -8.86 -0.44
N ASN A 148 3.13 -7.92 -1.35
CA ASN A 148 4.41 -7.80 -2.05
C ASN A 148 5.26 -6.61 -1.54
N ILE A 149 4.87 -6.04 -0.40
CA ILE A 149 5.53 -4.89 0.22
C ILE A 149 6.48 -5.38 1.32
N GLU A 150 7.74 -4.97 1.24
CA GLU A 150 8.73 -5.12 2.31
C GLU A 150 9.05 -3.73 2.88
N ILE A 151 8.92 -3.54 4.19
CA ILE A 151 9.20 -2.27 4.89
C ILE A 151 10.22 -2.48 6.01
N GLY A 152 11.27 -1.66 6.04
CA GLY A 152 12.28 -1.62 7.09
C GLY A 152 11.82 -0.94 8.38
N ASP A 153 12.77 -0.60 9.25
CA ASP A 153 12.48 -0.02 10.55
C ASP A 153 12.21 1.49 10.48
N ASN A 154 11.35 1.99 11.37
CA ASN A 154 11.08 3.42 11.59
C ASN A 154 10.55 4.17 10.35
N VAL A 155 9.81 3.48 9.48
CA VAL A 155 9.19 4.08 8.30
C VAL A 155 7.92 4.84 8.67
N VAL A 156 7.67 5.95 7.97
CA VAL A 156 6.49 6.77 8.16
C VAL A 156 5.80 6.94 6.83
N VAL A 157 4.56 6.45 6.73
CA VAL A 157 3.71 6.62 5.56
C VAL A 157 2.56 7.53 5.97
N HIS A 158 2.53 8.72 5.39
CA HIS A 158 1.54 9.77 5.67
C HIS A 158 0.20 9.52 4.97
N ASP A 159 -0.72 10.47 5.12
CA ASP A 159 -2.09 10.33 4.65
C ASP A 159 -2.18 10.20 3.11
N ASP A 160 -3.15 9.41 2.65
CA ASP A 160 -3.53 9.29 1.24
C ASP A 160 -2.37 8.84 0.30
N VAL A 161 -1.42 8.08 0.83
CA VAL A 161 -0.34 7.47 0.05
C VAL A 161 -0.84 6.22 -0.69
N HIS A 162 -0.49 6.10 -1.97
CA HIS A 162 -0.69 4.86 -2.73
C HIS A 162 0.63 4.09 -2.87
N LEU A 163 0.66 2.87 -2.36
CA LEU A 163 1.78 1.93 -2.49
C LEU A 163 1.36 0.78 -3.40
N ASP A 164 1.59 0.93 -4.70
CA ASP A 164 1.30 -0.13 -5.66
C ASP A 164 2.39 -1.20 -5.62
N ASP A 165 1.97 -2.41 -5.27
CA ASP A 165 2.78 -3.63 -5.14
C ASP A 165 2.30 -4.73 -6.08
N ARG A 166 1.75 -4.35 -7.24
CA ARG A 166 1.45 -5.29 -8.33
C ARG A 166 2.72 -6.03 -8.80
N GLY A 167 3.85 -5.32 -8.82
CA GLY A 167 5.20 -5.89 -8.86
C GLY A 167 5.76 -6.17 -7.47
N LYS A 168 7.01 -5.76 -7.21
CA LYS A 168 7.62 -5.82 -5.87
C LYS A 168 7.94 -4.42 -5.37
N LEU A 169 7.66 -4.13 -4.10
CA LEU A 169 8.00 -2.86 -3.48
C LEU A 169 8.86 -3.09 -2.23
N THR A 170 10.08 -2.56 -2.23
CA THR A 170 10.95 -2.58 -1.04
C THR A 170 11.19 -1.16 -0.56
N ILE A 171 10.91 -0.91 0.71
CA ILE A 171 11.14 0.36 1.41
C ILE A 171 12.12 0.08 2.57
N GLY A 172 13.27 0.74 2.55
CA GLY A 172 14.32 0.60 3.56
C GLY A 172 13.99 1.28 4.89
N ASP A 173 15.01 1.46 5.71
CA ASP A 173 14.86 2.01 7.05
C ASP A 173 14.71 3.53 7.06
N ARG A 174 14.03 4.08 8.06
CA ARG A 174 13.96 5.53 8.35
C ARG A 174 13.42 6.35 7.18
N VAL A 175 12.63 5.72 6.31
CA VAL A 175 12.00 6.37 5.16
C VAL A 175 10.79 7.20 5.61
N SER A 176 10.63 8.38 5.01
CA SER A 176 9.44 9.21 5.18
C SER A 176 8.75 9.40 3.83
N ILE A 177 7.54 8.88 3.70
CA ILE A 177 6.67 9.02 2.54
C ILE A 177 5.56 9.99 2.92
N SER A 178 5.59 11.19 2.35
CA SER A 178 4.67 12.28 2.72
C SER A 178 3.33 12.16 2.01
N ASP A 179 2.37 12.96 2.46
CA ASP A 179 0.98 12.93 2.05
C ASP A 179 0.82 12.97 0.52
N ASP A 180 -0.18 12.25 0.01
CA ASP A 180 -0.53 12.14 -1.41
C ASP A 180 0.58 11.56 -2.32
N THR A 181 1.63 10.95 -1.76
CA THR A 181 2.69 10.33 -2.57
C THR A 181 2.19 9.04 -3.23
N HIS A 182 2.57 8.81 -4.48
CA HIS A 182 2.25 7.59 -5.21
C HIS A 182 3.54 6.85 -5.60
N VAL A 183 3.65 5.59 -5.20
CA VAL A 183 4.78 4.71 -5.53
C VAL A 183 4.26 3.55 -6.35
N TYR A 184 4.68 3.47 -7.61
CA TYR A 184 4.24 2.41 -8.52
C TYR A 184 5.26 1.28 -8.60
N SER A 185 4.80 0.07 -8.90
CA SER A 185 5.59 -1.11 -9.24
C SER A 185 5.14 -1.79 -10.53
N HIS A 186 4.05 -1.35 -11.17
CA HIS A 186 3.69 -1.74 -12.53
C HIS A 186 3.57 -0.57 -13.53
N ASP A 187 3.69 -0.90 -14.80
CA ASP A 187 3.46 0.00 -15.94
C ASP A 187 2.66 -0.77 -17.02
N HIS A 188 2.05 -0.04 -17.95
CA HIS A 188 1.38 -0.65 -19.11
C HIS A 188 2.19 -0.40 -20.38
N ASP A 189 2.15 -1.36 -21.32
CA ASP A 189 2.69 -1.10 -22.66
C ASP A 189 1.93 0.07 -23.31
N ALA A 190 2.67 0.95 -23.97
CA ALA A 190 2.13 2.17 -24.55
C ALA A 190 1.16 1.92 -25.73
N VAL A 191 1.17 0.71 -26.30
CA VAL A 191 0.36 0.29 -27.45
C VAL A 191 -0.66 -0.78 -27.06
N ASP A 192 -0.22 -1.85 -26.39
CA ASP A 192 -1.07 -2.94 -25.90
C ASP A 192 -1.37 -2.76 -24.40
N GLN A 193 -2.49 -2.12 -24.08
CA GLN A 193 -2.90 -1.90 -22.68
C GLN A 193 -3.13 -3.19 -21.89
N THR A 194 -3.31 -4.33 -22.58
CA THR A 194 -3.45 -5.65 -21.95
C THR A 194 -2.09 -6.28 -21.59
N HIS A 195 -0.98 -5.66 -22.00
CA HIS A 195 0.36 -6.03 -21.58
C HIS A 195 0.79 -5.16 -20.40
N VAL A 196 1.13 -5.83 -19.30
CA VAL A 196 1.50 -5.20 -18.03
C VAL A 196 2.93 -5.58 -17.69
N ASP A 197 3.76 -4.59 -17.43
CA ASP A 197 5.12 -4.78 -16.95
C ASP A 197 5.17 -4.59 -15.45
N ASN A 198 5.55 -5.64 -14.73
CA ASN A 198 5.80 -5.57 -13.30
C ASN A 198 7.28 -5.35 -13.03
N TYR A 199 7.59 -4.55 -12.02
CA TYR A 199 8.95 -4.17 -11.67
C TYR A 199 9.20 -4.29 -10.16
N HIS A 200 10.48 -4.36 -9.79
CA HIS A 200 10.92 -4.10 -8.44
C HIS A 200 11.23 -2.61 -8.25
N THR A 201 10.36 -1.90 -7.53
CA THR A 201 10.58 -0.52 -7.11
C THR A 201 11.25 -0.49 -5.74
N ILE A 202 12.29 0.33 -5.60
CA ILE A 202 13.16 0.32 -4.42
C ILE A 202 13.29 1.73 -3.86
N ILE A 203 12.91 1.90 -2.61
CA ILE A 203 13.13 3.12 -1.82
C ILE A 203 14.15 2.78 -0.75
N GLU A 204 15.39 3.26 -0.88
CA GLU A 204 16.46 2.95 0.08
C GLU A 204 16.31 3.71 1.41
N ASP A 205 17.19 3.38 2.35
CA ASP A 205 17.24 3.97 3.69
C ASP A 205 17.29 5.50 3.67
N ASP A 206 16.71 6.12 4.70
CA ASP A 206 16.73 7.56 4.97
C ASP A 206 16.13 8.44 3.84
N VAL A 207 15.46 7.82 2.86
CA VAL A 207 14.81 8.53 1.76
C VAL A 207 13.62 9.35 2.27
N ARG A 208 13.45 10.52 1.65
CA ARG A 208 12.28 11.36 1.86
C ARG A 208 11.55 11.59 0.55
N LEU A 209 10.40 10.95 0.39
CA LEU A 209 9.44 11.28 -0.67
C LEU A 209 8.51 12.35 -0.09
N THR A 210 8.49 13.52 -0.71
CA THR A 210 7.75 14.66 -0.17
C THR A 210 6.41 14.87 -0.87
N TYR A 211 5.58 15.74 -0.31
CA TYR A 211 4.15 15.86 -0.61
C TYR A 211 3.80 15.77 -2.09
N ASP A 212 2.79 14.96 -2.43
CA ASP A 212 2.23 14.88 -3.77
C ASP A 212 3.31 14.50 -4.83
N SER A 213 4.30 13.70 -4.44
CA SER A 213 5.33 13.20 -5.37
C SER A 213 4.96 11.84 -5.94
N MET A 214 5.58 11.46 -7.06
CA MET A 214 5.33 10.17 -7.71
C MET A 214 6.64 9.47 -8.05
N VAL A 215 6.74 8.19 -7.73
CA VAL A 215 7.82 7.29 -8.15
C VAL A 215 7.26 6.33 -9.19
N ARG A 216 7.80 6.35 -10.42
CA ARG A 216 7.40 5.41 -11.47
C ARG A 216 7.86 3.98 -11.11
N ALA A 217 7.12 3.00 -11.62
CA ALA A 217 7.47 1.59 -11.51
C ALA A 217 8.91 1.30 -11.93
N GLY A 218 9.63 0.51 -11.13
CA GLY A 218 11.02 0.07 -11.33
C GLY A 218 12.09 1.08 -10.95
N VAL A 219 11.71 2.30 -10.55
CA VAL A 219 12.67 3.34 -10.13
C VAL A 219 13.27 2.98 -8.77
N LYS A 220 14.59 3.18 -8.66
CA LYS A 220 15.30 3.17 -7.38
C LYS A 220 15.52 4.61 -6.88
N VAL A 221 15.06 4.91 -5.67
CA VAL A 221 15.40 6.15 -4.97
C VAL A 221 16.51 5.83 -3.96
N GLY A 222 17.71 6.38 -4.20
CA GLY A 222 18.91 6.01 -3.46
C GLY A 222 18.97 6.56 -2.03
N GLU A 223 19.80 5.93 -1.21
CA GLU A 223 19.91 6.23 0.23
C GLU A 223 20.00 7.73 0.53
N ASN A 224 19.23 8.19 1.52
CA ASN A 224 19.25 9.56 2.03
C ASN A 224 18.89 10.63 0.98
N ALA A 225 18.36 10.22 -0.19
CA ALA A 225 17.87 11.13 -1.22
C ALA A 225 16.53 11.79 -0.86
N ILE A 226 16.21 12.88 -1.56
CA ILE A 226 14.95 13.59 -1.45
C ILE A 226 14.31 13.70 -2.83
N LEU A 227 13.06 13.24 -2.96
CA LEU A 227 12.18 13.60 -4.06
C LEU A 227 11.29 14.77 -3.59
N ALA A 228 11.50 15.94 -4.19
CA ALA A 228 10.79 17.16 -3.83
C ALA A 228 9.28 17.09 -4.13
N ALA A 229 8.52 17.97 -3.49
CA ALA A 229 7.07 17.93 -3.58
C ALA A 229 6.63 18.14 -5.03
N LYS A 230 5.53 17.49 -5.44
CA LYS A 230 4.99 17.60 -6.80
C LYS A 230 5.96 17.22 -7.91
N SER A 231 6.91 16.34 -7.60
CA SER A 231 7.93 15.87 -8.54
C SER A 231 7.69 14.42 -8.93
N ILE A 232 8.02 14.07 -10.18
CA ILE A 232 7.84 12.72 -10.72
C ILE A 232 9.21 12.09 -11.03
N ALA A 233 9.62 11.14 -10.20
CA ALA A 233 10.82 10.33 -10.44
C ALA A 233 10.54 9.32 -11.55
N GLY A 234 10.99 9.65 -12.76
CA GLY A 234 10.88 8.76 -13.93
C GLY A 234 12.11 7.88 -14.18
N LYS A 235 13.18 8.08 -13.42
CA LYS A 235 14.47 7.38 -13.47
C LYS A 235 15.05 7.32 -12.06
N ASP A 236 16.07 6.49 -11.86
CA ASP A 236 16.71 6.34 -10.54
C ASP A 236 17.17 7.70 -10.00
N ILE A 237 17.12 7.89 -8.69
CA ILE A 237 17.71 9.06 -8.00
C ILE A 237 18.95 8.56 -7.27
N PRO A 238 20.16 9.08 -7.54
CA PRO A 238 21.35 8.68 -6.81
C PRO A 238 21.27 9.01 -5.32
N ALA A 239 22.03 8.27 -4.51
CA ALA A 239 22.10 8.50 -3.07
C ALA A 239 22.50 9.95 -2.75
N HIS A 240 21.90 10.50 -1.69
CA HIS A 240 22.17 11.83 -1.15
C HIS A 240 21.78 13.02 -2.06
N HIS A 241 21.13 12.77 -3.19
CA HIS A 241 20.69 13.84 -4.09
C HIS A 241 19.34 14.42 -3.64
N ILE A 242 19.13 15.69 -3.97
CA ILE A 242 17.81 16.33 -3.95
C ILE A 242 17.35 16.44 -5.40
N ALA A 243 16.31 15.70 -5.76
CA ALA A 243 15.71 15.70 -7.09
C ALA A 243 14.35 16.41 -7.09
N ALA A 244 14.07 17.20 -8.13
CA ALA A 244 12.80 17.90 -8.27
C ALA A 244 12.38 18.08 -9.73
N GLY A 245 11.08 18.31 -9.95
CA GLY A 245 10.47 18.59 -11.24
C GLY A 245 9.73 17.40 -11.86
N THR A 246 9.19 17.62 -13.06
CA THR A 246 8.44 16.61 -13.83
C THR A 246 8.90 16.65 -15.29
N PRO A 247 9.80 15.74 -15.73
CA PRO A 247 10.43 14.69 -14.93
C PRO A 247 11.45 15.25 -13.91
N ALA A 248 11.60 14.56 -12.78
CA ALA A 248 12.51 14.96 -11.72
C ALA A 248 13.97 14.83 -12.17
N LYS A 249 14.79 15.83 -11.82
CA LYS A 249 16.24 15.83 -12.05
C LYS A 249 16.96 16.15 -10.76
N SER A 250 18.11 15.53 -10.55
CA SER A 250 19.03 15.90 -9.46
C SER A 250 19.43 17.37 -9.60
N LEU A 251 19.16 18.16 -8.57
CA LEU A 251 19.47 19.59 -8.53
C LEU A 251 20.75 19.88 -7.76
N THR A 252 20.92 19.17 -6.64
CA THR A 252 22.08 19.29 -5.76
C THR A 252 22.31 17.99 -5.01
N VAL A 253 23.54 17.78 -4.56
CA VAL A 253 23.86 16.86 -3.47
C VAL A 253 23.50 17.56 -2.14
N LYS A 254 23.06 16.81 -1.14
CA LYS A 254 22.83 17.34 0.21
C LYS A 254 24.15 17.78 0.84
N ASP A 255 24.12 18.92 1.54
CA ASP A 255 25.28 19.47 2.24
C ASP A 255 25.97 18.40 3.11
N GLY A 256 27.28 18.24 2.92
CA GLY A 256 28.13 17.31 3.68
C GLY A 256 28.26 15.90 3.08
N TRP A 257 27.59 15.60 1.97
CA TRP A 257 27.64 14.31 1.27
C TRP A 257 28.42 14.36 -0.05
N GLU A 258 29.01 15.50 -0.39
CA GLU A 258 29.66 15.74 -1.69
C GLU A 258 30.85 14.81 -1.95
N SER A 259 31.52 14.33 -0.91
CA SER A 259 32.68 13.43 -1.04
C SER A 259 32.33 11.98 -1.39
N VAL A 260 31.06 11.60 -1.24
CA VAL A 260 30.58 10.21 -1.47
C VAL A 260 29.46 10.11 -2.50
N ALA A 261 28.81 11.23 -2.84
CA ALA A 261 27.75 11.27 -3.84
C ALA A 261 28.28 11.18 -5.29
N GLU A 262 27.44 10.66 -6.18
CA GLU A 262 27.69 10.72 -7.61
C GLU A 262 27.65 12.18 -8.12
N PRO A 263 28.40 12.55 -9.16
CA PRO A 263 28.27 13.86 -9.78
C PRO A 263 26.84 14.10 -10.30
N ILE A 264 26.36 15.34 -10.23
CA ILE A 264 25.04 15.72 -10.75
C ILE A 264 24.98 15.59 -12.29
N GLU A 265 26.10 15.86 -12.97
CA GLU A 265 26.18 15.73 -14.42
C GLU A 265 26.03 14.27 -14.84
N GLY A 266 24.97 13.97 -15.61
CA GLY A 266 24.64 12.60 -15.99
C GLY A 266 23.92 11.78 -14.91
N ALA A 267 23.55 12.40 -13.78
CA ALA A 267 22.70 11.77 -12.77
C ALA A 267 21.33 11.38 -13.34
N ASN A 268 20.63 10.50 -12.62
CA ASN A 268 19.33 9.95 -12.99
C ASN A 268 19.38 9.03 -14.23
N VAL A 269 20.07 7.90 -14.10
CA VAL A 269 20.12 6.83 -15.11
C VAL A 269 18.84 5.99 -15.04
N ASP A 270 18.27 5.64 -16.20
CA ASP A 270 17.14 4.72 -16.26
C ASP A 270 17.67 3.29 -16.23
N ARG A 271 17.45 2.59 -15.11
CA ARG A 271 17.83 1.18 -14.92
C ARG A 271 16.61 0.28 -14.69
N ARG A 272 15.41 0.76 -15.02
CA ARG A 272 14.17 0.02 -14.71
C ARG A 272 14.11 -1.35 -15.37
N ALA A 273 14.64 -1.47 -16.59
CA ALA A 273 14.72 -2.74 -17.31
C ALA A 273 15.53 -3.82 -16.58
N GLU A 274 16.50 -3.43 -15.74
CA GLU A 274 17.28 -4.36 -14.90
C GLU A 274 16.46 -4.94 -13.73
N ARG A 275 15.29 -4.33 -13.46
CA ARG A 275 14.40 -4.66 -12.33
C ARG A 275 13.01 -5.11 -12.79
N GLN A 276 12.84 -5.42 -14.08
CA GLN A 276 11.60 -5.98 -14.59
C GLN A 276 11.44 -7.41 -14.08
N LEU A 277 10.24 -7.76 -13.63
CA LEU A 277 9.89 -9.05 -13.07
C LEU A 277 9.14 -9.88 -14.11
N SER A 278 9.50 -11.15 -14.23
CA SER A 278 8.73 -12.13 -15.00
C SER A 278 7.61 -12.72 -14.15
N TYR A 279 6.47 -12.99 -14.77
CA TYR A 279 5.37 -13.74 -14.17
C TYR A 279 4.73 -14.63 -15.25
N ASP A 280 4.02 -15.66 -14.81
CA ASP A 280 3.26 -16.55 -15.67
C ASP A 280 1.77 -16.22 -15.57
N LEU A 281 1.05 -16.36 -16.68
CA LEU A 281 -0.41 -16.24 -16.72
C LEU A 281 -1.05 -17.63 -16.79
N PRO A 282 -2.25 -17.83 -16.24
CA PRO A 282 -2.98 -19.09 -16.40
C PRO A 282 -3.19 -19.47 -17.87
N ASP A 283 -2.99 -20.75 -18.20
CA ASP A 283 -3.13 -21.26 -19.58
C ASP A 283 -4.55 -21.10 -20.14
N ASP A 284 -5.57 -21.03 -19.27
CA ASP A 284 -6.99 -20.91 -19.59
C ASP A 284 -7.54 -19.47 -19.48
N LEU A 285 -6.65 -18.47 -19.36
CA LEU A 285 -7.03 -17.07 -19.27
C LEU A 285 -7.70 -16.57 -20.55
N ASP A 286 -8.96 -16.11 -20.45
CA ASP A 286 -9.62 -15.35 -21.51
C ASP A 286 -9.15 -13.89 -21.48
N LYS A 287 -8.07 -13.59 -22.21
CA LYS A 287 -7.51 -12.23 -22.30
C LYS A 287 -8.41 -11.36 -23.17
N PHE A 288 -8.95 -10.28 -22.61
CA PHE A 288 -9.75 -9.31 -23.36
C PHE A 288 -9.31 -7.87 -23.09
N ASP A 289 -9.43 -7.00 -24.11
CA ASP A 289 -9.38 -5.55 -23.94
C ASP A 289 -10.75 -5.08 -23.43
N GLU A 290 -10.81 -4.42 -22.28
CA GLU A 290 -12.04 -3.87 -21.69
C GLU A 290 -12.83 -3.01 -22.70
N PHE A 291 -12.12 -2.34 -23.60
CA PHE A 291 -12.72 -1.47 -24.62
C PHE A 291 -12.94 -2.19 -25.96
N GLN A 292 -12.62 -3.48 -26.06
CA GLN A 292 -12.78 -4.34 -27.24
C GLN A 292 -12.14 -3.75 -28.52
N ARG A 293 -10.97 -3.10 -28.38
CA ARG A 293 -10.30 -2.45 -29.52
C ARG A 293 -9.37 -3.43 -30.23
N THR A 294 -9.11 -3.14 -31.49
CA THR A 294 -8.02 -3.77 -32.26
C THR A 294 -6.99 -2.68 -32.56
N LEU A 295 -6.05 -2.48 -31.64
CA LEU A 295 -4.96 -1.52 -31.80
C LEU A 295 -3.72 -2.25 -32.30
N SER A 296 -3.49 -2.22 -33.61
CA SER A 296 -2.24 -2.68 -34.22
C SER A 296 -1.55 -1.47 -34.86
N PRO A 297 -0.27 -1.19 -34.55
CA PRO A 297 0.51 -0.25 -35.32
C PRO A 297 0.49 -0.68 -36.79
N PRO A 298 0.40 0.26 -37.75
CA PRO A 298 0.27 -0.08 -39.17
C PRO A 298 1.39 -0.97 -39.74
N ASP A 299 2.53 -1.06 -39.04
CA ASP A 299 3.76 -1.71 -39.53
C ASP A 299 4.31 -2.82 -38.61
N ARG A 300 3.55 -3.33 -37.62
CA ARG A 300 3.91 -4.56 -36.86
C ARG A 300 3.00 -5.70 -37.32
N GLU A 301 3.45 -6.43 -38.34
CA GLU A 301 2.96 -7.79 -38.68
C GLU A 301 3.54 -8.83 -37.73
#